data_AF-A0A7S2ET57-F1
#
_entry.id   AF-A0A7S2ET57-F1
#
_cell.length_a   1.000
_cell.length_b   1.000
_cell.length_c   1.000
_cell.angle_alpha   90.00
_cell.angle_beta   90.00
_cell.angle_gamma   90.00
#
_symmetry.space_group_name_H-M   'P 1'
#
loop_
_entity.id
_entity.type
_entity.pdbx_description
1 polymer ?
#
loop_
_entity_poly.entity_id
_entity_poly.type
_entity_poly.pdbx_seq_one_letter_code
_entity_poly.pdbx_strand_id
1 'polypeptide(L)'
;HLRLQELATYKSKVGHCNVPRMYFINPSLASWVHNQRKDYKRLRKGGKSAMTTKRICALEGLGFEWDQHGAKWDRRLEELREFSSKNGHCNVPQRYGPNQALGRWVNTQRLQQRM
;
A
#
# COMPACT_ATOMS: atom_id res chain seq x y z
N HIS A 1 2.05 -23.54 5.33
CA HIS A 1 1.66 -23.15 3.95
C HIS A 1 2.78 -22.30 3.38
N LEU A 2 3.55 -22.81 2.41
CA LEU A 2 4.84 -22.25 1.96
C LEU A 2 4.81 -20.74 1.68
N ARG A 3 3.81 -20.26 0.91
CA ARG A 3 3.70 -18.83 0.54
C ARG A 3 3.52 -17.88 1.73
N LEU A 4 2.86 -18.31 2.80
CA LEU A 4 2.71 -17.49 4.02
C LEU A 4 4.03 -17.39 4.79
N GLN A 5 4.81 -18.48 4.83
CA GLN A 5 6.14 -18.47 5.45
C GLN A 5 7.11 -17.59 4.66
N GLU A 6 7.11 -17.68 3.34
CA GLU A 6 7.92 -16.80 2.47
C GLU A 6 7.56 -15.33 2.65
N LEU A 7 6.27 -15.01 2.78
CA LEU A 7 5.81 -13.64 3.06
C LEU A 7 6.26 -13.17 4.44
N ALA A 8 6.22 -14.02 5.46
CA ALA A 8 6.71 -13.71 6.80
C ALA A 8 8.23 -13.44 6.77
N THR A 9 9.00 -14.25 6.05
CA THR A 9 10.43 -14.04 5.83
C THR A 9 10.70 -12.72 5.10
N TYR A 10 9.91 -12.42 4.06
CA TYR A 10 10.00 -11.13 3.35
C TYR A 10 9.73 -9.96 4.30
N LYS A 11 8.67 -10.04 5.11
CA LYS A 11 8.35 -9.02 6.13
C LYS A 11 9.49 -8.85 7.13
N SER A 12 10.07 -9.93 7.62
CA SER A 12 11.20 -9.85 8.56
C SER A 12 12.40 -9.10 7.97
N LYS A 13 12.67 -9.27 6.67
CA LYS A 13 13.77 -8.58 5.98
C LYS A 13 13.48 -7.12 5.62
N VAL A 14 12.26 -6.82 5.20
CA VAL A 14 11.90 -5.51 4.61
C VAL A 14 11.09 -4.63 5.57
N GLY A 15 10.49 -5.21 6.60
CA GLY A 15 9.62 -4.55 7.57
C GLY A 15 8.13 -4.56 7.20
N HIS A 16 7.77 -4.92 5.97
CA HIS A 16 6.39 -4.91 5.49
C HIS A 16 6.07 -6.03 4.49
N CYS A 17 4.79 -6.30 4.25
CA CYS A 17 4.32 -7.31 3.30
C CYS A 17 4.14 -6.82 1.85
N ASN A 18 4.60 -5.60 1.53
CA ASN A 18 4.48 -5.03 0.19
C ASN A 18 5.51 -5.58 -0.79
N VAL A 19 5.33 -6.85 -1.19
CA VAL A 19 6.17 -7.50 -2.20
C VAL A 19 5.97 -6.80 -3.57
N PRO A 20 7.04 -6.30 -4.22
CA PRO A 20 6.96 -5.70 -5.55
C PRO A 20 6.45 -6.69 -6.60
N ARG A 21 5.72 -6.18 -7.61
CA ARG A 21 5.22 -7.00 -8.71
C ARG A 21 6.37 -7.66 -9.51
N MET A 22 7.49 -6.97 -9.63
CA MET A 22 8.71 -7.45 -10.31
C MET A 22 9.77 -7.89 -9.29
N TYR A 23 9.39 -8.68 -8.28
CA TYR A 23 10.34 -9.21 -7.31
C TYR A 23 11.03 -10.47 -7.87
N PHE A 24 12.15 -10.25 -8.58
CA PHE A 24 12.87 -11.31 -9.29
C PHE A 24 13.48 -12.39 -8.38
N ILE A 25 13.72 -12.09 -7.11
CA ILE A 25 14.24 -13.06 -6.13
C ILE A 25 13.20 -14.17 -5.86
N ASN A 26 11.91 -13.82 -5.85
CA ASN A 26 10.84 -14.81 -5.74
C ASN A 26 9.59 -14.37 -6.54
N PRO A 27 9.59 -14.61 -7.86
CA PRO A 27 8.49 -14.22 -8.74
C PRO A 27 7.17 -14.90 -8.39
N SER A 28 7.26 -16.12 -7.82
CA SER A 28 6.10 -16.87 -7.39
C SER A 28 5.42 -16.22 -6.18
N LEU A 29 6.19 -15.71 -5.21
CA LEU A 29 5.66 -14.95 -4.08
C LEU A 29 4.99 -13.67 -4.56
N ALA A 30 5.62 -12.92 -5.47
CA ALA A 30 5.05 -11.69 -6.03
C ALA A 30 3.69 -11.95 -6.71
N SER A 31 3.63 -12.98 -7.57
CA SER A 31 2.39 -13.38 -8.24
C SER A 31 1.32 -13.82 -7.25
N TRP A 32 1.72 -14.58 -6.23
CA TRP A 32 0.81 -15.04 -5.19
C TRP A 32 0.21 -13.88 -4.38
N VAL A 33 1.04 -12.95 -3.90
CA VAL A 33 0.62 -11.72 -3.19
C VAL A 33 -0.35 -10.89 -4.04
N HIS A 34 -0.02 -10.71 -5.33
CA HIS A 34 -0.90 -9.99 -6.25
C HIS A 34 -2.28 -10.66 -6.38
N ASN A 35 -2.30 -11.98 -6.51
CA ASN A 35 -3.54 -12.74 -6.58
C ASN A 35 -4.35 -12.65 -5.28
N GLN A 36 -3.72 -12.64 -4.10
CA GLN A 36 -4.43 -12.45 -2.84
C GLN A 36 -5.21 -11.12 -2.80
N ARG A 37 -4.57 -10.02 -3.20
CA ARG A 37 -5.25 -8.71 -3.27
C ARG A 37 -6.40 -8.70 -4.28
N LYS A 38 -6.19 -9.31 -5.45
CA LYS A 38 -7.23 -9.44 -6.49
C LYS A 38 -8.44 -10.23 -5.99
N ASP A 39 -8.20 -11.35 -5.32
CA ASP A 39 -9.24 -12.22 -4.78
C ASP A 39 -10.00 -11.57 -3.63
N TYR A 40 -9.30 -10.87 -2.74
CA TYR A 40 -9.91 -10.10 -1.67
C TYR A 40 -10.79 -8.96 -2.21
N LYS A 41 -10.30 -8.21 -3.20
CA LYS A 41 -11.07 -7.14 -3.86
C LYS A 41 -12.34 -7.69 -4.53
N ARG A 42 -12.27 -8.87 -5.15
CA ARG A 42 -13.45 -9.55 -5.71
C ARG A 42 -14.45 -9.96 -4.63
N LEU A 43 -13.96 -10.56 -3.55
CA LEU A 43 -14.79 -10.94 -2.39
C LEU A 43 -15.52 -9.72 -1.80
N ARG A 44 -14.81 -8.60 -1.60
CA ARG A 44 -15.38 -7.35 -1.07
C ARG A 44 -16.48 -6.74 -1.95
N LYS A 45 -16.49 -7.03 -3.24
CA LYS A 45 -17.51 -6.60 -4.19
C LYS A 45 -18.68 -7.59 -4.34
N GLY A 46 -18.73 -8.63 -3.51
CA GLY A 46 -19.74 -9.69 -3.59
C GLY A 46 -19.53 -10.66 -4.77
N GLY A 47 -18.37 -10.62 -5.42
CA GLY A 47 -18.05 -11.52 -6.53
C GLY A 47 -17.50 -12.88 -6.07
N LYS A 48 -17.48 -13.85 -6.99
CA LYS A 48 -16.84 -15.16 -6.77
C LYS A 48 -15.34 -14.97 -6.50
N SER A 49 -14.86 -15.60 -5.43
CA SER A 49 -13.47 -15.52 -4.99
C SER A 49 -13.00 -16.83 -4.38
N ALA A 50 -11.72 -17.17 -4.56
CA ALA A 50 -11.08 -18.30 -3.88
C ALA A 50 -10.56 -17.93 -2.47
N MET A 51 -10.79 -16.69 -2.04
CA MET A 51 -10.38 -16.20 -0.74
C MET A 51 -11.19 -16.87 0.39
N THR A 52 -10.49 -17.40 1.39
CA THR A 52 -11.12 -18.03 2.56
C THR A 52 -10.89 -17.20 3.82
N THR A 53 -11.79 -17.30 4.80
CA THR A 53 -11.64 -16.59 6.09
C THR A 53 -10.32 -16.94 6.77
N LYS A 54 -9.92 -18.22 6.76
CA LYS A 54 -8.63 -18.66 7.31
C LYS A 54 -7.43 -17.99 6.62
N ARG A 55 -7.50 -17.78 5.30
CA ARG A 55 -6.45 -17.08 4.54
C ARG A 55 -6.40 -15.61 4.93
N ILE A 56 -7.56 -14.97 5.08
CA ILE A 56 -7.67 -13.56 5.48
C ILE A 56 -7.05 -13.36 6.85
N CYS A 57 -7.48 -14.12 7.86
CA CYS A 57 -6.96 -14.01 9.22
C CYS A 57 -5.44 -14.24 9.28
N ALA A 58 -4.91 -15.21 8.52
CA ALA A 58 -3.47 -15.47 8.48
C ALA A 58 -2.67 -14.32 7.84
N LEU A 59 -3.23 -13.66 6.83
CA LEU A 59 -2.60 -12.50 6.19
C LEU A 59 -2.70 -11.26 7.08
N GLU A 60 -3.84 -11.01 7.71
CA GLU A 60 -4.04 -9.90 8.65
C GLU A 60 -3.16 -10.04 9.90
N GLY A 61 -2.98 -11.27 10.42
CA GLY A 61 -2.02 -11.54 11.50
C GLY A 61 -0.56 -11.23 11.13
N LEU A 62 -0.23 -11.24 9.84
CA LEU A 62 1.07 -10.78 9.34
C LEU A 62 1.11 -9.27 9.08
N GLY A 63 0.03 -8.52 9.30
CA GLY A 63 -0.08 -7.11 8.94
C GLY A 63 -0.10 -6.89 7.43
N PHE A 64 -0.74 -7.79 6.67
CA PHE A 64 -0.83 -7.68 5.23
C PHE A 64 -1.77 -6.57 4.79
N GLU A 65 -1.24 -5.62 4.01
CA GLU A 65 -2.03 -4.53 3.44
C GLU A 65 -2.75 -4.97 2.15
N TRP A 66 -4.08 -5.03 2.23
CA TRP A 66 -4.96 -5.40 1.11
C TRP A 66 -5.06 -4.31 0.04
N ASP A 67 -5.11 -3.05 0.46
CA ASP A 67 -5.15 -1.87 -0.42
C ASP A 67 -3.93 -0.98 -0.23
N GLN A 68 -2.96 -1.15 -1.13
CA GLN A 68 -1.74 -0.35 -1.14
C GLN A 68 -2.00 1.11 -1.53
N HIS A 69 -3.08 1.38 -2.28
CA HIS A 69 -3.39 2.74 -2.71
C HIS A 69 -4.03 3.54 -1.57
N GLY A 70 -4.98 2.93 -0.84
CA GLY A 70 -5.55 3.51 0.37
C GLY A 70 -4.48 3.81 1.43
N ALA A 71 -3.62 2.83 1.75
CA ALA A 71 -2.54 3.06 2.72
C ALA A 71 -1.57 4.17 2.29
N LYS A 72 -1.27 4.28 0.99
CA LYS A 72 -0.45 5.38 0.46
C LYS A 72 -1.16 6.73 0.57
N TRP A 73 -2.47 6.78 0.35
CA TRP A 73 -3.27 7.99 0.53
C TRP A 73 -3.23 8.46 1.98
N ASP A 74 -3.53 7.58 2.93
CA ASP A 74 -3.57 7.91 4.36
C ASP A 74 -2.21 8.41 4.84
N ARG A 75 -1.12 7.74 4.43
CA ARG A 75 0.23 8.19 4.70
C ARG A 75 0.52 9.59 4.15
N ARG A 76 0.13 9.87 2.90
CA ARG A 76 0.34 11.19 2.29
C ARG A 76 -0.48 12.28 2.96
N LEU A 77 -1.69 11.93 3.41
CA LEU A 77 -2.53 12.83 4.18
C LEU A 77 -1.91 13.15 5.54
N GLU A 78 -1.35 12.16 6.22
CA GLU A 78 -0.66 12.37 7.50
C GLU A 78 0.60 13.24 7.34
N GLU A 79 1.43 12.95 6.31
CA GLU A 79 2.57 13.79 5.96
C GLU A 79 2.17 15.25 5.64
N LEU A 80 0.99 15.45 5.03
CA LEU A 80 0.44 16.79 4.80
C LEU A 80 -0.02 17.48 6.09
N ARG A 81 -0.63 16.73 7.02
CA ARG A 81 -1.03 17.25 8.34
C ARG A 81 0.18 17.70 9.14
N GLU A 82 1.24 16.90 9.17
CA GLU A 82 2.50 17.28 9.82
C GLU A 82 3.11 18.53 9.18
N PHE A 83 3.11 18.61 7.84
CA PHE A 83 3.59 19.81 7.14
C PHE A 83 2.76 21.03 7.52
N SER A 84 1.43 20.90 7.54
CA SER A 84 0.53 21.99 7.91
C SER A 84 0.72 22.41 9.37
N SER A 85 0.93 21.47 10.28
CA SER A 85 1.21 21.77 11.69
C SER A 85 2.50 22.57 11.87
N LYS A 86 3.51 22.32 11.02
CA LYS A 86 4.82 23.00 11.10
C LYS A 86 4.85 24.36 10.40
N ASN A 87 4.09 24.51 9.31
CA ASN A 87 4.16 25.68 8.42
C ASN A 87 2.91 26.58 8.47
N GLY A 88 1.84 26.13 9.14
CA GLY A 88 0.56 26.85 9.20
C GLY A 88 -0.29 26.76 7.92
N HIS A 89 0.17 26.03 6.89
CA HIS A 89 -0.55 25.89 5.62
C HIS A 89 -0.27 24.56 4.91
N CYS A 90 -1.15 24.17 3.98
CA CYS A 90 -0.99 23.00 3.12
C CYS A 90 -0.28 23.29 1.77
N ASN A 91 0.37 24.47 1.64
CA ASN A 91 1.06 24.91 0.42
C ASN A 91 2.42 24.23 0.23
N VAL A 92 2.44 22.90 0.12
CA VAL A 92 3.66 22.13 -0.16
C VAL A 92 4.15 22.45 -1.58
N PRO A 93 5.43 22.84 -1.76
CA PRO A 93 6.04 23.01 -3.07
C PRO A 93 6.13 21.68 -3.84
N GLN A 94 6.00 21.70 -5.16
CA GLN A 94 6.10 20.47 -5.98
C GLN A 94 7.47 19.77 -5.81
N ARG A 95 8.54 20.56 -5.71
CA ARG A 95 9.92 20.10 -5.47
C ARG A 95 10.32 20.21 -3.99
N TYR A 96 9.42 19.90 -3.08
CA TYR A 96 9.70 19.94 -1.65
C TYR A 96 10.84 18.97 -1.27
N GLY A 97 12.01 19.51 -0.95
CA GLY A 97 13.23 18.73 -0.69
C GLY A 97 13.08 17.65 0.39
N PRO A 98 12.53 17.97 1.58
CA PRO A 98 12.36 17.00 2.66
C PRO A 98 11.44 15.82 2.32
N ASN A 99 10.45 16.04 1.44
CA ASN A 99 9.57 14.98 0.98
C ASN A 99 9.04 15.28 -0.43
N GLN A 100 9.84 14.92 -1.43
CA GLN A 100 9.48 15.18 -2.83
C GLN A 100 8.24 14.39 -3.27
N ALA A 101 7.97 13.26 -2.62
CA ALA A 101 6.79 12.45 -2.91
C ALA A 101 5.49 13.09 -2.40
N LEU A 102 5.53 13.80 -1.27
CA LEU A 102 4.43 14.64 -0.79
C LEU A 102 4.19 15.83 -1.74
N GLY A 103 5.25 16.55 -2.13
CA GLY A 103 5.14 17.69 -3.05
C GLY A 103 4.50 17.33 -4.40
N ARG A 104 4.91 16.21 -5.00
CA ARG A 104 4.28 15.67 -6.22
C ARG A 104 2.82 15.28 -5.99
N TRP A 105 2.53 14.59 -4.88
CA TRP A 105 1.17 14.14 -4.56
C TRP A 105 0.19 15.30 -4.36
N VAL A 106 0.57 16.34 -3.59
CA VAL A 106 -0.23 17.55 -3.39
C VAL A 106 -0.49 18.26 -4.72
N ASN A 107 0.54 18.36 -5.59
CA ASN A 107 0.37 18.95 -6.92
C ASN A 107 -0.65 18.17 -7.77
N THR A 108 -0.62 16.84 -7.74
CA THR A 108 -1.64 16.01 -8.41
C THR A 108 -3.04 16.30 -7.87
N GLN A 109 -3.22 16.43 -6.56
CA GLN A 109 -4.54 16.75 -5.97
C GLN A 109 -5.06 18.13 -6.43
N ARG A 110 -4.18 19.14 -6.49
CA ARG A 110 -4.55 20.48 -7.00
C ARG A 110 -4.97 20.46 -8.47
N LEU A 111 -4.34 19.63 -9.29
CA LEU A 111 -4.71 19.50 -10.71
C LEU A 111 -6.06 18.78 -10.87
N GLN A 112 -6.34 17.78 -10.04
CA GLN A 112 -7.60 17.03 -10.07
C GLN A 112 -8.83 17.88 -9.68
N GLN A 113 -8.68 18.85 -8.78
CA GLN A 113 -9.79 19.75 -8.39
C GLN A 113 -10.07 20.90 -9.38
N ARG A 114 -9.27 21.03 -10.44
CA ARG A 114 -9.43 22.05 -11.49
C ARG A 114 -10.09 21.52 -12.76
N MET A 115 -10.34 20.22 -12.83
CA MET A 115 -11.05 19.54 -13.92
C MET A 115 -12.48 19.24 -13.48
#